data_AF-A0A7W0ANN2-F1
#
_entry.id   AF-A0A7W0ANN2-F1
#
_cell.length_a   1.000
_cell.length_b   1.000
_cell.length_c   1.000
_cell.angle_alpha   90.00
_cell.angle_beta   90.00
_cell.angle_gamma   90.00
#
_symmetry.space_group_name_H-M   'P 1'
#
loop_
_entity.id
_entity.type
_entity.pdbx_description
1 polymer ?
#
loop_
_entity_poly.entity_id
_entity_poly.type
_entity_poly.pdbx_seq_one_letter_code
_entity_poly.pdbx_strand_id
1 'polypeptide(L)'
;MELDRNEIERTDFAQARRGYNPDEVDRHLAEIAEAVEELKAAQSSAPASSPRASGTPSLAGAAAEQVRTIVEAAERSAAEIESSALSESERVTSEAKR
;
A
#
# COMPACT_ATOMS: atom_id res chain seq x y z
N MET A 1 -2.93 8.74 21.14
CA MET A 1 -3.77 7.79 21.88
C MET A 1 -3.53 6.45 21.23
N GLU A 2 -2.97 5.52 21.99
CA GLU A 2 -2.66 4.18 21.51
C GLU A 2 -3.82 3.30 21.94
N LEU A 3 -4.58 2.76 20.98
CA LEU A 3 -5.75 1.93 21.26
C LEU A 3 -5.26 0.54 21.67
N ASP A 4 -4.98 0.34 22.94
CA ASP A 4 -4.56 -0.97 23.47
C ASP A 4 -5.76 -1.86 23.75
N ARG A 5 -5.58 -3.17 23.57
CA ARG A 5 -6.61 -4.18 23.86
C ARG A 5 -7.30 -3.97 25.22
N ASN A 6 -6.51 -3.68 26.25
CA ASN A 6 -6.99 -3.44 27.61
C ASN A 6 -7.84 -2.17 27.75
N GLU A 7 -7.64 -1.17 26.89
CA GLU A 7 -8.47 0.05 26.88
C GLU A 7 -9.80 -0.18 26.16
N ILE A 8 -9.81 -1.06 25.16
CA ILE A 8 -11.01 -1.43 24.38
C ILE A 8 -11.93 -2.35 25.19
N GLU A 9 -11.37 -3.35 25.87
CA GLU A 9 -12.13 -4.32 26.69
C GLU A 9 -12.53 -3.78 28.09
N ARG A 10 -12.45 -2.47 28.31
CA ARG A 10 -12.81 -1.86 29.60
C ARG A 10 -14.28 -2.07 29.92
N THR A 11 -14.56 -2.43 31.16
CA THR A 11 -15.91 -2.77 31.64
C THR A 11 -16.54 -1.66 32.52
N ASP A 12 -15.92 -0.48 32.59
CA ASP A 12 -16.29 0.57 33.55
C ASP A 12 -17.39 1.54 33.06
N PHE A 13 -18.34 1.02 32.27
CA PHE A 13 -19.44 1.80 31.74
C PHE A 13 -20.52 2.09 32.79
N ALA A 14 -21.02 3.33 32.82
CA ALA A 14 -22.15 3.70 33.67
C ALA A 14 -23.43 2.96 33.25
N GLN A 15 -24.04 2.21 34.18
CA GLN A 15 -25.30 1.51 33.91
C GLN A 15 -26.49 2.48 33.96
N ALA A 16 -27.27 2.53 32.87
CA ALA A 16 -28.51 3.28 32.78
C ALA A 16 -29.74 2.36 32.84
N ARG A 17 -30.88 2.87 33.33
CA ARG A 17 -32.17 2.12 33.42
C ARG A 17 -32.67 1.58 32.07
N ARG A 18 -32.15 2.10 30.95
CA ARG A 18 -32.39 1.62 29.59
C ARG A 18 -31.07 1.76 28.83
N GLY A 19 -30.23 0.74 28.91
CA GLY A 19 -28.90 0.70 28.33
C GLY A 19 -28.74 -0.44 27.34
N TYR A 20 -27.55 -0.54 26.77
CA TYR A 20 -27.14 -1.69 25.96
C TYR A 20 -27.02 -2.94 26.84
N ASN A 21 -27.18 -4.11 26.23
CA ASN A 21 -26.95 -5.37 26.93
C ASN A 21 -25.44 -5.52 27.20
N PRO A 22 -24.99 -5.61 28.47
CA PRO A 22 -23.58 -5.71 28.80
C PRO A 22 -22.89 -6.90 28.10
N ASP A 23 -23.55 -8.06 28.03
CA ASP A 23 -22.97 -9.25 27.39
C ASP A 23 -22.79 -9.09 25.88
N GLU A 24 -23.62 -8.27 25.24
CA GLU A 24 -23.51 -7.96 23.81
C GLU A 24 -22.39 -6.95 23.54
N VAL A 25 -22.27 -5.95 24.42
CA VAL A 25 -21.18 -4.96 24.37
C VAL A 25 -19.84 -5.64 24.61
N ASP A 26 -19.71 -6.50 25.61
CA ASP A 26 -18.46 -7.18 25.93
C ASP A 26 -17.98 -8.07 24.76
N ARG A 27 -18.91 -8.79 24.12
CA ARG A 27 -18.61 -9.57 22.91
C ARG A 27 -18.11 -8.70 21.77
N HIS A 28 -18.80 -7.57 21.55
CA HIS A 28 -18.43 -6.66 20.47
C HIS A 28 -17.08 -5.97 20.73
N LEU A 29 -16.80 -5.61 21.98
CA LEU A 29 -15.50 -5.04 22.37
C LEU A 29 -14.37 -6.06 22.20
N ALA A 30 -14.60 -7.34 22.47
CA ALA A 30 -13.63 -8.40 22.19
C ALA A 30 -13.35 -8.55 20.68
N GLU A 31 -14.38 -8.50 19.83
CA GLU A 31 -14.23 -8.51 18.37
C GLU A 31 -13.43 -7.30 17.86
N ILE A 32 -13.70 -6.11 18.41
CA ILE A 32 -12.96 -4.88 18.07
C ILE A 32 -11.50 -4.99 18.53
N ALA A 33 -11.26 -5.50 19.73
CA ALA A 33 -9.91 -5.68 20.25
C ALA A 33 -9.08 -6.62 19.38
N GLU A 34 -9.66 -7.73 18.92
CA GLU A 34 -9.03 -8.66 17.97
C GLU A 34 -8.71 -7.97 16.64
N ALA A 35 -9.67 -7.24 16.06
CA ALA A 35 -9.48 -6.53 14.79
C ALA A 35 -8.39 -5.43 14.88
N VAL A 36 -8.31 -4.73 16.03
CA VAL A 36 -7.29 -3.70 16.26
C VAL A 36 -5.91 -4.32 16.43
N GLU A 37 -5.79 -5.43 17.16
CA GLU A 37 -4.53 -6.18 17.27
C GLU A 37 -4.06 -6.70 15.90
N GLU A 38 -4.96 -7.26 15.08
CA GLU A 38 -4.64 -7.68 13.72
C GLU A 38 -4.14 -6.51 12.86
N LEU A 39 -4.81 -5.35 12.95
CA LEU A 39 -4.41 -4.14 12.23
C LEU A 39 -3.05 -3.63 12.70
N LYS A 40 -2.78 -3.61 14.01
CA LYS A 40 -1.48 -3.22 14.58
C LYS A 40 -0.37 -4.18 14.17
N ALA A 41 -0.63 -5.48 14.13
CA ALA A 41 0.32 -6.50 13.68
C ALA A 41 0.64 -6.34 12.18
N ALA A 42 -0.37 -6.06 11.35
CA ALA A 42 -0.19 -5.75 9.93
C ALA A 42 0.61 -4.45 9.70
N GLN A 43 0.42 -3.44 10.55
CA GLN A 43 1.20 -2.19 10.52
C GLN A 43 2.64 -2.38 10.97
N SER A 44 2.88 -3.20 11.99
CA SER A 44 4.22 -3.46 12.56
C SER A 44 5.07 -4.37 11.68
N SER A 45 4.44 -5.21 10.86
CA SER A 45 5.13 -6.11 9.91
C SER A 45 5.48 -5.43 8.57
N ALA A 46 5.04 -4.19 8.35
CA ALA A 46 5.43 -3.43 7.17
C ALA A 46 6.84 -2.83 7.35
N PRO A 47 7.79 -3.05 6.42
CA PRO A 47 9.12 -2.47 6.54
C PRO A 47 9.04 -0.94 6.57
N ALA A 48 9.75 -0.34 7.53
CA ALA A 48 9.80 1.08 7.80
C ALA A 48 10.29 1.88 6.57
N SER A 49 9.37 2.26 5.70
CA SER A 49 9.55 3.29 4.68
C SER A 49 8.19 3.78 4.20
N SER A 50 7.77 4.91 4.78
CA SER A 50 6.91 5.96 4.19
C SER A 50 5.58 6.25 4.93
N PRO A 51 5.40 7.49 5.43
CA PRO A 51 4.23 7.90 6.19
C PRO A 51 3.08 8.34 5.27
N ARG A 52 2.15 7.42 4.98
CA ARG A 52 0.76 7.60 4.46
C ARG A 52 0.44 6.50 3.44
N ALA A 53 0.12 5.30 3.91
CA ALA A 53 -0.62 4.34 3.10
C ALA A 53 -1.17 3.22 4.01
N SER A 54 -2.26 3.51 4.72
CA SER A 54 -3.03 2.48 5.41
C SER A 54 -4.28 2.21 4.60
N GLY A 55 -4.48 0.94 4.21
CA GLY A 55 -5.76 0.41 3.72
C GLY A 55 -5.83 0.27 2.21
N THR A 56 -5.69 -0.99 1.75
CA THR A 56 -5.79 -1.47 0.35
C THR A 56 -4.92 -0.70 -0.66
N PRO A 57 -4.45 -1.30 -1.76
CA PRO A 57 -3.94 -0.49 -2.85
C PRO A 57 -5.10 0.40 -3.30
N SER A 58 -5.09 1.68 -2.89
CA SER A 58 -6.06 2.65 -3.40
C SER A 58 -6.02 2.56 -4.93
N LEU A 59 -7.17 2.63 -5.59
CA LEU A 59 -7.23 2.56 -7.05
C LEU A 59 -6.24 3.54 -7.71
N ALA A 60 -6.06 4.70 -7.09
CA ALA A 60 -5.06 5.70 -7.49
C ALA A 60 -3.62 5.19 -7.37
N GLY A 61 -3.27 4.49 -6.29
CA GLY A 61 -1.95 3.87 -6.11
C GLY A 61 -1.68 2.75 -7.13
N ALA A 62 -2.64 1.85 -7.33
CA ALA A 62 -2.53 0.79 -8.33
C ALA A 62 -2.40 1.35 -9.75
N ALA A 63 -3.19 2.37 -10.10
CA ALA A 63 -3.08 3.05 -11.38
C ALA A 63 -1.73 3.76 -11.55
N ALA A 64 -1.22 4.41 -10.50
CA ALA A 64 0.10 5.07 -10.56
C ALA A 64 1.24 4.08 -10.77
N GLU A 65 1.19 2.90 -10.14
CA GLU A 65 2.17 1.83 -10.31
C GLU A 65 2.10 1.20 -11.71
N GLN A 66 0.88 1.01 -12.23
CA GLN A 66 0.68 0.55 -13.60
C GLN A 66 1.23 1.55 -14.62
N VAL A 67 0.97 2.85 -14.45
CA VAL A 67 1.52 3.91 -15.32
C VAL A 67 3.04 3.93 -15.25
N ARG A 68 3.63 3.85 -14.05
CA ARG A 68 5.09 3.78 -13.89
C ARG A 68 5.69 2.62 -14.68
N THR A 69 5.11 1.43 -14.57
CA THR A 69 5.57 0.23 -15.30
C THR A 69 5.53 0.43 -16.81
N ILE A 70 4.48 1.06 -17.33
CA ILE A 70 4.34 1.36 -18.77
C ILE A 70 5.41 2.36 -19.22
N VAL A 71 5.64 3.42 -18.45
CA VAL A 71 6.65 4.44 -18.78
C VAL A 71 8.05 3.82 -18.79
N GLU A 72 8.40 3.01 -17.78
CA GLU A 72 9.70 2.32 -17.72
C GLU A 72 9.90 1.33 -18.88
N ALA A 73 8.83 0.68 -19.36
CA ALA A 73 8.89 -0.17 -20.54
C ALA A 73 9.09 0.65 -21.83
N ALA A 74 8.38 1.78 -21.93
CA ALA A 74 8.50 2.69 -23.08
C ALA A 74 9.89 3.34 -23.16
N GLU A 75 10.47 3.76 -22.03
CA GLU A 75 11.81 4.35 -21.95
C GLU A 75 12.88 3.34 -22.39
N ARG A 76 12.78 2.08 -21.96
CA ARG A 76 13.67 1.01 -22.43
C ARG A 76 13.56 0.79 -23.93
N SER A 77 12.33 0.71 -24.46
CA SER A 77 12.11 0.53 -25.90
C SER A 77 12.64 1.72 -26.71
N ALA A 78 12.50 2.95 -26.22
CA ALA A 78 13.04 4.13 -26.87
C ALA A 78 14.59 4.09 -26.92
N ALA A 79 15.24 3.72 -25.81
CA ALA A 79 16.70 3.58 -25.75
C ALA A 79 17.22 2.51 -26.73
N GLU A 80 16.51 1.39 -26.87
CA GLU A 80 16.87 0.34 -27.84
C GLU A 80 16.74 0.81 -29.29
N ILE A 81 15.66 1.56 -29.61
CA ILE A 81 15.45 2.14 -30.94
C ILE A 81 16.56 3.15 -31.26
N GLU A 82 16.89 4.02 -30.31
CA GLU A 82 17.98 5.00 -30.47
C GLU A 82 19.32 4.31 -30.73
N SER A 83 19.69 3.34 -29.89
CA SER A 83 20.93 2.57 -30.06
C SER A 83 21.00 1.86 -31.41
N SER A 84 19.88 1.29 -31.86
CA SER A 84 19.80 0.59 -33.14
C SER A 84 19.95 1.56 -34.32
N ALA A 85 19.30 2.72 -34.24
CA ALA A 85 19.37 3.76 -35.27
C ALA A 85 20.78 4.37 -35.39
N LEU A 86 21.47 4.59 -34.26
CA LEU A 86 22.86 5.03 -34.23
C LEU A 86 23.78 4.01 -34.89
N SER A 87 23.68 2.74 -34.49
CA SER A 87 24.49 1.65 -35.05
C SER A 87 24.29 1.51 -36.55
N GLU A 88 23.05 1.60 -37.02
CA GLU A 88 22.73 1.53 -38.45
C GLU A 88 23.26 2.74 -39.23
N SER A 89 23.17 3.93 -38.65
CA SER A 89 23.73 5.16 -39.25
C SER A 89 25.25 5.09 -39.38
N GLU A 90 25.94 4.59 -38.35
CA GLU A 90 27.38 4.36 -38.38
C GLU A 90 27.75 3.33 -39.46
N ARG A 91 27.01 2.23 -39.55
CA ARG A 91 27.21 1.22 -40.59
C ARG A 91 27.08 1.81 -41.99
N VAL A 92 25.99 2.53 -42.28
CA VAL A 92 25.75 3.15 -43.59
C VAL A 92 26.82 4.19 -43.93
N THR A 93 27.22 5.04 -42.99
CA THR A 93 28.28 6.03 -43.24
C THR A 93 29.66 5.41 -43.44
N SER A 94 29.95 4.29 -42.78
CA SER A 94 31.20 3.54 -42.97
C SER A 94 31.25 2.84 -44.33
N GLU A 95 30.14 2.28 -44.79
CA GLU A 95 30.00 1.66 -46.10
C GLU A 95 30.15 2.68 -47.23
N ALA A 96 29.57 3.87 -47.08
CA ALA A 96 29.66 4.94 -48.08
C ALA A 96 31.07 5.57 -48.19
N LYS A 97 31.92 5.45 -47.16
CA LYS A 97 33.29 5.97 -47.17
C LYS A 97 34.32 4.99 -47.70
N ARG A 98 33.93 3.74 -47.95
CA ARG A 98 34.79 2.66 -48.45
C ARG A 98 34.74 2.58 -49.97
#